data_AF-T2I4D1-F1
#
_entry.id   AF-T2I4D1-F1
#
_cell.length_a   1.000
_cell.length_b   1.000
_cell.length_c   1.000
_cell.angle_alpha   90.00
_cell.angle_beta   90.00
_cell.angle_gamma   90.00
#
_symmetry.space_group_name_H-M   'P 1'
#
loop_
_entity.id
_entity.type
_entity.pdbx_description
1 polymer ?
#
loop_
_entity_poly.entity_id
_entity_poly.type
_entity_poly.pdbx_seq_one_letter_code
_entity_poly.pdbx_strand_id
1 'polypeptide(L)' 'MFEKPQMAHNEIFNIVLIVIGILAFVLFYFVFDAGYLLSFIIAFVPIIVGIINLKEIRKKN' A
#
# COMPACT_ATOMS: atom_id res chain seq x y z
N MET A 1 -21.57 -6.04 -4.31
CA MET A 1 -20.57 -5.51 -3.35
C MET A 1 -19.39 -6.47 -3.41
N PHE A 2 -18.22 -6.04 -3.90
CA PHE A 2 -17.06 -6.93 -3.90
C PHE A 2 -16.64 -7.18 -2.46
N GLU A 3 -16.71 -8.43 -2.01
CA GLU A 3 -16.19 -8.81 -0.71
C GLU A 3 -14.67 -8.66 -0.73
N LYS A 4 -14.13 -7.99 0.29
CA LYS A 4 -12.68 -7.85 0.41
C LYS A 4 -12.06 -9.24 0.61
N PRO A 5 -10.90 -9.51 0.00
CA PRO A 5 -10.20 -10.77 0.21
C PRO A 5 -9.89 -10.94 1.71
N GLN A 6 -9.84 -12.19 2.19
CA GLN A 6 -9.53 -12.49 3.59
C GLN A 6 -8.23 -11.82 4.05
N MET A 7 -7.23 -11.73 3.17
CA MET A 7 -5.94 -11.05 3.45
C MET A 7 -6.08 -9.57 3.82
N ALA A 8 -7.14 -8.88 3.37
CA ALA A 8 -7.38 -7.49 3.74
C ALA A 8 -7.65 -7.29 5.24
N HIS A 9 -8.05 -8.35 5.96
CA HIS A 9 -8.29 -8.34 7.40
C HIS A 9 -7.04 -8.68 8.24
N ASN A 10 -5.91 -9.01 7.60
CA ASN A 10 -4.67 -9.34 8.29
C ASN A 10 -3.83 -8.07 8.48
N GLU A 11 -3.50 -7.72 9.73
CA GLU A 11 -2.71 -6.52 10.05
C GLU A 11 -1.32 -6.55 9.40
N ILE A 12 -0.60 -7.68 9.50
CA ILE A 12 0.75 -7.85 8.97
C ILE A 12 0.75 -7.69 7.45
N PHE A 13 -0.22 -8.28 6.76
CA PHE A 13 -0.36 -8.13 5.31
C PHE A 13 -0.45 -6.66 4.89
N ASN A 14 -1.29 -5.89 5.59
CA ASN A 14 -1.48 -4.48 5.26
C ASN A 14 -0.25 -3.62 5.61
N ILE A 15 0.48 -3.94 6.68
CA ILE A 15 1.77 -3.30 7.00
C ILE A 15 2.79 -3.59 5.89
N VAL A 16 2.91 -4.85 5.46
CA VAL A 16 3.79 -5.24 4.35
C VAL A 16 3.40 -4.52 3.06
N LEU A 17 2.11 -4.37 2.79
CA LEU A 17 1.62 -3.64 1.61
C LEU A 17 2.09 -2.18 1.60
N ILE A 18 2.07 -1.50 2.75
CA ILE A 18 2.61 -0.14 2.90
C ILE A 18 4.11 -0.12 2.64
N VAL A 19 4.85 -1.07 3.23
CA VAL A 19 6.31 -1.20 3.04
C VAL A 19 6.65 -1.42 1.57
N ILE A 20 5.92 -2.28 0.86
CA ILE A 20 6.09 -2.52 -0.58
C ILE A 20 5.82 -1.24 -1.36
N GLY A 21 4.80 -0.46 -1.02
CA GLY A 21 4.55 0.83 -1.65
C GLY A 21 5.70 1.83 -1.50
N ILE A 22 6.28 1.91 -0.30
CA ILE A 22 7.46 2.76 -0.03
C ILE A 22 8.66 2.26 -0.84
N LEU A 23 8.93 0.95 -0.85
CA LEU A 23 10.02 0.35 -1.62
C LEU A 23 9.84 0.59 -3.12
N ALA A 24 8.61 0.50 -3.63
CA ALA A 24 8.30 0.81 -5.02
C ALA A 24 8.62 2.27 -5.33
N PHE A 25 8.23 3.22 -4.48
CA PHE A 25 8.63 4.62 -4.67
C PHE A 25 10.14 4.78 -4.80
N VAL A 26 10.89 4.21 -3.85
CA VAL A 26 12.36 4.32 -3.81
C VAL A 26 12.97 3.72 -5.09
N LEU A 27 12.53 2.54 -5.47
CA LEU A 27 13.04 1.84 -6.64
C LEU A 27 12.72 2.62 -7.93
N PHE A 28 11.48 3.02 -8.15
CA PHE A 28 11.10 3.74 -9.37
C PHE A 28 11.72 5.14 -9.46
N TYR A 29 11.82 5.85 -8.34
CA TYR A 29 12.36 7.21 -8.32
C TYR A 29 13.89 7.23 -8.43
N PHE A 30 14.59 6.40 -7.66
CA PHE A 30 16.06 6.45 -7.59
C PHE A 30 16.76 5.48 -8.56
N VAL A 31 16.16 4.33 -8.88
CA VAL A 31 16.81 3.30 -9.73
C VAL A 31 16.38 3.43 -11.19
N PHE A 32 15.09 3.67 -11.44
CA PHE A 32 14.53 3.71 -12.80
C PHE A 32 14.36 5.12 -13.38
N ASP A 33 14.63 6.17 -12.58
CA ASP A 33 14.47 7.57 -12.98
C ASP A 33 13.10 7.86 -13.61
N ALA A 34 12.03 7.22 -13.10
CA ALA A 34 10.67 7.32 -13.65
C ALA A 34 10.03 8.71 -13.43
N GLY A 35 10.74 9.63 -12.76
CA GLY A 35 10.22 10.91 -12.31
C GLY A 35 9.33 10.79 -11.06
N TYR A 36 9.18 11.91 -10.35
CA TYR A 36 8.45 11.96 -9.08
C TYR A 36 6.98 11.54 -9.22
N LEU A 37 6.27 12.10 -10.21
CA LEU A 37 4.82 11.88 -10.37
C LEU A 37 4.49 10.41 -10.60
N LEU A 38 5.21 9.75 -11.51
CA LEU A 38 4.97 8.34 -11.85
C LEU A 38 5.33 7.43 -10.67
N SER A 39 6.49 7.66 -10.04
CA SER A 39 6.91 6.91 -8.86
C SER A 39 5.92 7.05 -7.70
N PHE A 40 5.36 8.25 -7.52
CA PHE A 40 4.31 8.51 -6.54
C PHE A 40 3.04 7.72 -6.83
N ILE A 41 2.53 7.74 -8.06
CA ILE A 41 1.30 7.00 -8.44
C ILE A 41 1.46 5.50 -8.18
N ILE A 42 2.63 4.93 -8.52
CA ILE A 42 2.93 3.51 -8.31
C ILE A 42 2.90 3.15 -6.82
N ALA A 43 3.51 3.99 -5.97
CA ALA A 43 3.54 3.77 -4.52
C ALA A 43 2.20 4.03 -3.84
N PHE A 44 1.38 4.93 -4.38
CA PHE A 44 0.17 5.43 -3.75
C PHE A 44 -0.89 4.36 -3.54
N VAL A 45 -1.11 3.51 -4.55
CA VAL A 45 -2.13 2.44 -4.53
C VAL A 45 -1.93 1.49 -3.35
N PRO A 46 -0.78 0.81 -3.18
CA PRO A 46 -0.57 -0.11 -2.06
C PRO A 46 -0.59 0.60 -0.69
N ILE A 47 -0.06 1.83 -0.60
CA ILE A 47 -0.06 2.59 0.65
C ILE A 47 -1.49 2.92 1.11
N ILE A 48 -2.33 3.44 0.20
CA ILE A 48 -3.72 3.78 0.54
C ILE A 48 -4.51 2.54 0.94
N VAL A 49 -4.40 1.46 0.17
CA VAL A 49 -5.13 0.22 0.47
C VAL A 49 -4.72 -0.31 1.84
N GLY A 50 -3.42 -0.35 2.16
CA GLY A 50 -2.93 -0.77 3.47
C GLY A 50 -3.46 0.10 4.60
N ILE A 51 -3.43 1.43 4.43
CA ILE A 51 -3.94 2.38 5.45
C ILE A 51 -5.43 2.22 5.68
N ILE A 52 -6.24 2.12 4.62
CA ILE A 52 -7.71 1.98 4.73
C ILE A 52 -8.04 0.68 5.47
N ASN A 53 -7.41 -0.43 5.09
CA ASN A 53 -7.65 -1.71 5.73
C ASN A 53 -7.23 -1.73 7.20
N LEU A 54 -6.07 -1.14 7.56
CA LEU A 54 -5.66 -1.02 8.96
C LEU A 54 -6.63 -0.16 9.79
N LYS A 55 -7.15 0.94 9.21
CA LYS A 55 -8.17 1.76 9.86
C LYS A 55 -9.46 0.98 10.12
N GLU A 56 -9.86 0.11 9.19
CA GLU A 56 -11.03 -0.74 9.37
C GLU A 56 -10.82 -1.82 10.42
N ILE A 57 -9.65 -2.48 10.45
CA ILE A 57 -9.30 -3.48 11.47
C ILE A 57 -9.34 -2.83 12.86
N ARG A 58 -8.72 -1.66 13.01
CA ARG A 58 -8.73 -0.90 14.27
C ARG A 58 -10.13 -0.48 14.73
N LYS A 59 -11.09 -0.30 13.82
CA LYS A 59 -12.49 0.00 14.19
C LYS A 59 -13.28 -1.22 14.64
N LYS A 60 -12.84 -2.42 14.26
CA LYS A 60 -13.48 -3.69 14.61
C LYS A 60 -12.99 -4.26 15.95
N ASN A 61 -11.78 -3.88 16.37
CA ASN A 61 -11.19 -4.19 17.68
C ASN A 61 -11.53 -3.11 18.70
#